data_AF-A0AAV1B674-F1
#
_entry.id   AF-A0AAV1B674-F1
#
_cell.length_a   1.000
_cell.length_b   1.000
_cell.length_c   1.000
_cell.angle_alpha   90.00
_cell.angle_beta   90.00
_cell.angle_gamma   90.00
#
_symmetry.space_group_name_H-M   'P 1'
#
loop_
_entity.id
_entity.type
_entity.pdbx_description
1 polymer ?
#
loop_
_entity_poly.entity_id
_entity_poly.type
_entity_poly.pdbx_seq_one_letter_code
_entity_poly.pdbx_strand_id
1 'polypeptide(L)'
;MNLFENHFHVAELFGREHTESTQLFLENSVCFKVSYMAANLTILESAFEENGRGFCLVDFEIGQGKQFVNLPHALKARDIALPPSFTLKLITVAENGRDEMVIAVGEMLVHQAESSIIDLLLIDSVEAIFVD
;
A
#
# COMPACT_ATOMS: atom_id res chain seq x y z
N MET A 1 38.06 -18.84 -6.56
CA MET A 1 37.08 -17.73 -6.57
C MET A 1 36.62 -17.55 -5.13
N ASN A 2 36.89 -16.37 -4.54
CA ASN A 2 36.70 -16.15 -3.12
C ASN A 2 35.25 -15.69 -2.84
N LEU A 3 34.56 -16.35 -1.90
CA LEU A 3 33.17 -16.08 -1.54
C LEU A 3 32.96 -14.63 -1.03
N PHE A 4 34.01 -14.04 -0.47
CA PHE A 4 33.99 -12.68 0.08
C PHE A 4 33.88 -11.57 -0.98
N GLU A 5 34.36 -11.77 -2.21
CA GLU A 5 34.22 -10.76 -3.28
C GLU A 5 32.79 -10.66 -3.82
N ASN A 6 31.99 -11.72 -3.68
CA ASN A 6 30.62 -11.76 -4.20
C ASN A 6 29.63 -11.00 -3.30
N HIS A 7 29.86 -10.98 -1.98
CA HIS A 7 28.93 -10.36 -1.02
C HIS A 7 28.90 -8.82 -1.13
N PHE A 8 30.03 -8.20 -1.45
CA PHE A 8 30.11 -6.75 -1.66
C PHE A 8 29.34 -6.29 -2.91
N HIS A 9 29.31 -7.12 -3.97
CA HIS A 9 28.59 -6.80 -5.21
C HIS A 9 27.07 -6.88 -5.09
N VAL A 10 26.54 -7.77 -4.23
CA VAL A 10 25.08 -7.93 -4.06
C VAL A 10 24.48 -6.73 -3.32
N ALA A 11 25.18 -6.18 -2.33
CA ALA A 11 24.73 -4.97 -1.62
C ALA A 11 24.71 -3.73 -2.54
N GLU A 12 25.62 -3.67 -3.50
CA GLU A 12 25.69 -2.59 -4.50
C GLU A 12 24.57 -2.71 -5.56
N LEU A 13 24.19 -3.94 -5.93
CA LEU A 13 23.09 -4.26 -6.87
C LEU A 13 21.71 -3.80 -6.38
N PHE A 14 21.47 -3.79 -5.07
CA PHE A 14 20.24 -3.28 -4.45
C PHE A 14 20.46 -1.94 -3.75
N GLY A 15 21.48 -1.20 -4.16
CA GLY A 15 21.78 0.13 -3.64
C GLY A 15 20.73 1.17 -4.00
N ARG A 16 20.95 2.40 -3.55
CA ARG A 16 20.02 3.52 -3.76
C ARG A 16 19.59 3.71 -5.21
N GLU A 17 20.53 3.56 -6.16
CA GLU A 17 20.24 3.68 -7.60
C GLU A 17 19.26 2.62 -8.09
N HIS A 18 19.34 1.39 -7.57
CA HIS A 18 18.39 0.33 -7.92
C HIS A 18 16.99 0.66 -7.40
N THR A 19 16.88 1.11 -6.15
CA THR A 19 15.60 1.54 -5.57
C THR A 19 15.01 2.72 -6.34
N GLU A 20 15.80 3.74 -6.64
CA GLU A 20 15.37 4.92 -7.41
C GLU A 20 14.96 4.54 -8.85
N SER A 21 15.72 3.68 -9.52
CA SER A 21 15.40 3.20 -10.87
C SER A 21 14.13 2.35 -10.88
N THR A 22 13.96 1.47 -9.89
CA THR A 22 12.74 0.66 -9.73
C THR A 22 11.53 1.57 -9.48
N GLN A 23 11.65 2.53 -8.57
CA GLN A 23 10.64 3.55 -8.31
C GLN A 23 10.26 4.29 -9.60
N LEU A 24 11.25 4.77 -10.37
CA LEU A 24 11.01 5.49 -11.62
C LEU A 24 10.31 4.60 -12.66
N PHE A 25 10.69 3.33 -12.75
CA PHE A 25 10.06 2.36 -13.63
C PHE A 25 8.60 2.11 -13.26
N LEU A 26 8.30 1.88 -11.98
CA LEU A 26 6.94 1.70 -11.46
C LEU A 26 6.04 2.92 -11.76
N GLU A 27 6.58 4.13 -11.63
CA GLU A 27 5.83 5.36 -11.82
C GLU A 27 5.54 5.72 -13.28
N ASN A 28 6.46 5.36 -14.19
CA ASN A 28 6.37 5.72 -15.61
C ASN A 28 5.78 4.62 -16.49
N SER A 29 5.84 3.36 -16.07
CA SER A 29 5.28 2.26 -16.84
C SER A 29 3.74 2.24 -16.74
N VAL A 30 3.10 2.26 -17.91
CA VAL A 30 1.64 2.16 -18.04
C VAL A 30 1.11 0.85 -17.47
N CYS A 31 1.93 -0.22 -17.50
CA CYS A 31 1.55 -1.53 -16.98
C CYS A 31 1.14 -1.43 -15.51
N PHE A 32 1.95 -0.81 -14.65
CA PHE A 32 1.65 -0.69 -13.22
C PHE A 32 0.43 0.18 -12.96
N LYS A 33 0.25 1.28 -13.72
CA LYS A 33 -0.97 2.10 -13.59
C LYS A 33 -2.23 1.29 -13.86
N VAL A 34 -2.22 0.49 -14.93
CA VAL A 34 -3.35 -0.40 -15.26
C VAL A 34 -3.50 -1.50 -14.22
N SER A 35 -2.41 -2.09 -13.74
CA SER A 35 -2.44 -3.10 -12.68
C SER A 35 -3.01 -2.56 -11.37
N TYR A 36 -2.64 -1.35 -10.96
CA TYR A 36 -3.21 -0.69 -9.77
C TYR A 36 -4.70 -0.43 -9.92
N MET A 37 -5.15 0.02 -11.10
CA MET A 37 -6.58 0.20 -11.38
C MET A 37 -7.34 -1.13 -11.32
N ALA A 38 -6.79 -2.19 -11.93
CA ALA A 38 -7.39 -3.51 -11.93
C ALA A 38 -7.48 -4.08 -10.51
N ALA A 39 -6.40 -4.00 -9.73
CA ALA A 39 -6.36 -4.45 -8.35
C ALA A 39 -7.37 -3.69 -7.48
N ASN A 40 -7.44 -2.36 -7.61
CA ASN A 40 -8.40 -1.56 -6.86
C ASN A 40 -9.85 -1.92 -7.22
N LEU A 41 -10.15 -2.18 -8.50
CA LEU A 41 -11.48 -2.62 -8.92
C LEU A 41 -11.83 -3.97 -8.29
N THR A 42 -10.92 -4.95 -8.36
CA THR A 42 -11.13 -6.27 -7.75
C THR A 42 -11.33 -6.17 -6.24
N ILE A 43 -10.52 -5.36 -5.54
CA ILE A 43 -10.68 -5.10 -4.09
C ILE A 43 -12.09 -4.51 -3.81
N LEU A 44 -12.51 -3.51 -4.59
CA LEU A 44 -13.83 -2.88 -4.47
C LEU A 44 -14.99 -3.79 -4.92
N GLU A 45 -14.75 -4.84 -5.67
CA GLU A 45 -15.78 -5.82 -6.00
C GLU A 45 -15.91 -6.81 -4.85
N SER A 46 -14.80 -7.40 -4.42
CA SER A 46 -14.78 -8.36 -3.31
C SER A 46 -15.25 -7.77 -1.98
N ALA A 47 -14.88 -6.52 -1.66
CA ALA A 47 -15.27 -5.87 -0.42
C ALA A 47 -16.78 -5.60 -0.30
N PHE A 48 -17.50 -5.55 -1.42
CA PHE A 48 -18.94 -5.26 -1.43
C PHE A 48 -19.79 -6.53 -1.58
N GLU A 49 -19.19 -7.66 -1.94
CA GLU A 49 -19.84 -8.97 -1.96
C GLU A 49 -20.02 -9.53 -0.53
N GLU A 50 -19.09 -9.26 0.39
CA GLU A 50 -19.15 -9.70 1.78
C GLU A 50 -19.58 -8.57 2.74
N ASN A 51 -20.85 -8.58 3.17
CA ASN A 51 -21.37 -7.91 4.38
C ASN A 51 -20.77 -6.53 4.77
N GLY A 52 -20.63 -5.60 3.82
CA GLY A 52 -20.84 -4.15 3.88
C GLY A 52 -20.29 -3.29 5.04
N ARG A 53 -19.61 -3.82 6.06
CA ARG A 53 -19.21 -3.09 7.27
C ARG A 53 -17.81 -2.49 7.19
N GLY A 54 -17.07 -2.81 6.14
CA GLY A 54 -15.67 -2.42 5.98
C GLY A 54 -14.82 -3.58 5.51
N PHE A 55 -13.55 -3.31 5.23
CA PHE A 55 -12.57 -4.35 4.90
C PHE A 55 -11.18 -3.93 5.34
N CYS A 56 -10.30 -4.92 5.49
CA CYS A 56 -8.89 -4.71 5.76
C CYS A 56 -8.08 -5.04 4.51
N LEU A 57 -7.23 -4.11 4.09
CA LEU A 57 -6.26 -4.30 3.03
C LEU A 57 -4.88 -4.45 3.65
N VAL A 58 -4.16 -5.49 3.26
CA VAL A 58 -2.77 -5.70 3.64
C VAL A 58 -1.91 -5.51 2.40
N ASP A 59 -1.03 -4.51 2.43
CA ASP A 59 -0.05 -4.26 1.38
C ASP A 59 1.36 -4.42 1.95
N PHE A 60 2.13 -5.33 1.37
CA PHE A 60 3.50 -5.58 1.80
C PHE A 60 4.50 -4.57 1.22
N GLU A 61 4.10 -3.79 0.21
CA GLU A 61 4.97 -2.84 -0.48
C GLU A 61 4.18 -1.57 -0.88
N ILE A 62 3.74 -0.81 0.13
CA ILE A 62 2.95 0.43 -0.06
C ILE A 62 3.63 1.48 -0.95
N GLY A 63 4.97 1.45 -1.05
CA GLY A 63 5.76 2.40 -1.81
C GLY A 63 5.43 3.84 -1.44
N GLN A 64 4.93 4.62 -2.41
CA GLN A 64 4.50 6.01 -2.22
C GLN A 64 2.98 6.17 -2.03
N GLY A 65 2.24 5.08 -1.84
CA GLY A 65 0.79 5.08 -1.62
C GLY A 65 -0.07 5.52 -2.81
N LYS A 66 0.52 5.71 -4.01
CA LYS A 66 -0.19 6.21 -5.21
C LYS A 66 -1.37 5.32 -5.63
N GLN A 67 -1.29 4.01 -5.37
CA GLN A 67 -2.39 3.08 -5.61
C GLN A 67 -3.63 3.44 -4.79
N PHE A 68 -3.46 3.93 -3.56
CA PHE A 68 -4.54 4.13 -2.61
C PHE A 68 -5.18 5.51 -2.66
N VAL A 69 -4.53 6.51 -3.26
CA VAL A 69 -5.04 7.88 -3.45
C VAL A 69 -6.47 7.92 -4.02
N ASN A 70 -6.76 7.03 -4.99
CA ASN A 70 -8.06 7.01 -5.66
C ASN A 70 -9.10 6.10 -4.99
N LEU A 71 -8.68 5.26 -4.04
CA LEU A 71 -9.55 4.30 -3.37
C LEU A 71 -10.63 4.97 -2.51
N PRO A 72 -10.34 5.98 -1.66
CA PRO A 72 -11.41 6.68 -0.92
C PRO A 72 -12.38 7.42 -1.84
N HIS A 73 -11.92 8.01 -2.95
CA HIS A 73 -12.82 8.62 -3.94
C HIS A 73 -13.76 7.60 -4.58
N ALA A 74 -13.25 6.41 -4.93
CA ALA A 74 -14.05 5.34 -5.50
C ALA A 74 -15.07 4.77 -4.48
N LEU A 75 -14.71 4.70 -3.20
CA LEU A 75 -15.62 4.34 -2.12
C LEU A 75 -16.72 5.39 -1.91
N LYS A 76 -16.37 6.68 -1.87
CA LYS A 76 -17.35 7.79 -1.80
C LYS A 76 -18.25 7.86 -3.04
N ALA A 77 -17.77 7.52 -4.22
CA ALA A 77 -18.63 7.43 -5.41
C ALA A 77 -19.69 6.31 -5.27
N ARG A 78 -19.44 5.33 -4.39
CA ARG A 78 -20.37 4.24 -4.04
C ARG A 78 -21.16 4.50 -2.75
N ASP A 79 -21.06 5.69 -2.16
CA ASP A 79 -21.63 6.09 -0.84
C ASP A 79 -23.15 5.85 -0.69
N ILE A 80 -23.90 5.75 -1.81
CA ILE A 80 -25.32 5.36 -1.78
C ILE A 80 -25.53 3.93 -1.24
N ALA A 81 -24.49 3.09 -1.24
CA ALA A 81 -24.54 1.69 -0.80
C ALA A 81 -23.73 1.40 0.49
N LEU A 82 -23.00 2.37 1.04
CA LEU A 82 -22.14 2.15 2.21
C LEU A 82 -22.87 2.51 3.51
N PRO A 83 -22.82 1.67 4.55
CA PRO A 83 -23.37 2.02 5.84
C PRO A 83 -22.52 3.11 6.53
N PRO A 84 -23.11 3.90 7.43
CA PRO A 84 -22.41 4.96 8.17
C PRO A 84 -21.21 4.49 9.00
N SER A 85 -21.08 3.19 9.24
CA SER A 85 -20.00 2.55 10.01
C SER A 85 -18.96 1.86 9.13
N PHE A 86 -18.92 2.14 7.83
CA PHE A 86 -17.96 1.52 6.93
C PHE A 86 -16.54 1.99 7.23
N THR A 87 -15.62 1.04 7.43
CA THR A 87 -14.21 1.32 7.71
C THR A 87 -13.30 0.55 6.75
N LEU A 88 -12.40 1.26 6.08
CA LEU A 88 -11.27 0.70 5.35
C LEU A 88 -10.04 0.74 6.27
N LYS A 89 -9.55 -0.45 6.64
CA LYS A 89 -8.25 -0.57 7.32
C LYS A 89 -7.16 -0.83 6.30
N LEU A 90 -6.09 -0.03 6.29
CA LEU A 90 -4.90 -0.32 5.49
C LEU A 90 -3.74 -0.69 6.41
N ILE A 91 -3.19 -1.88 6.20
CA ILE A 91 -2.06 -2.43 6.93
C ILE A 91 -0.88 -2.55 5.99
N THR A 92 0.28 -2.07 6.42
CA THR A 92 1.52 -2.21 5.65
C THR A 92 2.70 -2.53 6.54
N VAL A 93 3.68 -3.22 5.96
CA VAL A 93 4.93 -3.58 6.63
C VAL A 93 6.01 -2.56 6.28
N ALA A 94 6.64 -1.99 7.31
CA ALA A 94 7.84 -1.18 7.11
C ALA A 94 9.08 -2.08 7.05
N GLU A 95 9.88 -1.96 5.99
CA GLU A 95 11.24 -2.52 6.01
C GLU A 95 12.15 -1.61 6.83
N ASN A 96 13.15 -2.21 7.49
CA ASN A 96 14.11 -1.51 8.36
C ASN A 96 14.59 -0.17 7.78
N GLY A 97 14.25 0.92 8.47
CA GLY A 97 14.66 2.29 8.10
C GLY A 97 13.71 3.01 7.13
N ARG A 98 12.54 2.44 6.83
CA ARG A 98 11.51 3.08 5.99
C ARG A 98 10.28 3.58 6.75
N ASP A 99 10.29 3.51 8.08
CA ASP A 99 9.16 3.86 8.95
C ASP A 99 8.66 5.28 8.69
N GLU A 100 9.56 6.26 8.58
CA GLU A 100 9.21 7.66 8.31
C GLU A 100 8.48 7.84 6.98
N MET A 101 8.90 7.10 5.94
CA MET A 101 8.24 7.14 4.63
C MET A 101 6.83 6.56 4.71
N VAL A 102 6.66 5.43 5.40
CA VAL A 102 5.35 4.79 5.55
C VAL A 102 4.41 5.68 6.37
N ILE A 103 4.91 6.33 7.43
CA ILE A 103 4.16 7.33 8.20
C ILE A 103 3.72 8.50 7.31
N ALA A 104 4.64 9.07 6.51
CA ALA A 104 4.32 10.21 5.64
C ALA A 104 3.29 9.85 4.55
N VAL A 105 3.40 8.66 3.95
CA VAL A 105 2.39 8.13 3.02
C VAL A 105 1.05 7.97 3.72
N GLY A 106 1.08 7.50 4.97
CA GLY A 106 -0.10 7.35 5.79
C GLY A 106 -0.85 8.64 6.06
N GLU A 107 -0.14 9.67 6.52
CA GLU A 107 -0.68 11.01 6.75
C GLU A 107 -1.26 11.61 5.47
N MET A 108 -0.58 11.43 4.33
CA MET A 108 -1.08 11.85 3.02
C MET A 108 -2.42 11.18 2.67
N LEU A 109 -2.53 9.86 2.86
CA LEU A 109 -3.76 9.12 2.56
C LEU A 109 -4.93 9.51 3.46
N VAL A 110 -4.67 9.72 4.76
CA VAL A 110 -5.67 10.22 5.71
C VAL A 110 -6.13 11.62 5.32
N HIS A 111 -5.21 12.51 4.94
CA HIS A 111 -5.54 13.86 4.50
C HIS A 111 -6.44 13.85 3.26
N GLN A 112 -6.11 13.02 2.26
CA GLN A 112 -6.91 12.90 1.03
C GLN A 112 -8.26 12.24 1.23
N ALA A 113 -8.41 11.38 2.25
CA ALA A 113 -9.69 10.74 2.52
C ALA A 113 -10.76 11.74 2.99
N GLU A 114 -10.38 12.93 3.50
CA GLU A 114 -11.24 14.01 4.02
C GLU A 114 -12.43 13.55 4.91
N SER A 115 -12.43 12.29 5.35
CA SER A 115 -13.51 11.60 6.05
C SER A 115 -12.95 10.37 6.75
N SER A 116 -13.49 10.07 7.93
CA SER A 116 -13.09 9.03 8.89
C SER A 116 -13.30 7.58 8.41
N ILE A 117 -13.25 7.36 7.10
CA ILE A 117 -13.50 6.06 6.47
C ILE A 117 -12.22 5.21 6.43
N ILE A 118 -11.03 5.84 6.45
CA ILE A 118 -9.75 5.12 6.43
C ILE A 118 -9.10 5.16 7.80
N ASP A 119 -8.87 3.97 8.37
CA ASP A 119 -8.01 3.74 9.52
C ASP A 119 -6.70 3.11 9.01
N LEU A 120 -5.58 3.84 9.09
CA LEU A 120 -4.28 3.28 8.73
C LEU A 120 -3.60 2.68 9.95
N LEU A 121 -3.13 1.45 9.83
CA LEU A 121 -2.35 0.77 10.85
C LEU A 121 -0.99 0.35 10.27
N LEU A 122 0.08 0.99 10.74
CA LEU A 122 1.45 0.57 10.43
C LEU A 122 1.85 -0.54 11.39
N ILE A 123 2.51 -1.56 10.85
CA ILE A 123 3.06 -2.66 11.64
C ILE A 123 4.52 -2.91 11.26
N ASP A 124 5.32 -3.23 12.28
CA ASP A 124 6.77 -3.35 12.13
C ASP A 124 7.20 -4.75 11.64
N SER A 125 6.26 -5.70 11.54
CA SER A 125 6.55 -7.08 11.11
C SER A 125 5.33 -7.76 10.50
N VAL A 126 5.57 -8.58 9.48
CA VAL A 126 4.57 -9.49 8.89
C VAL A 126 3.98 -10.43 9.94
N GLU A 127 4.76 -10.84 10.95
CA GLU A 127 4.27 -11.72 12.03
C GLU A 127 3.15 -11.05 12.83
N ALA A 128 3.17 -9.72 12.97
CA ALA A 128 2.13 -8.97 13.66
C ALA A 128 0.79 -8.90 12.89
N ILE A 129 0.77 -9.30 11.61
CA ILE A 129 -0.46 -9.40 10.79
C ILE A 129 -1.28 -10.62 11.20
N PHE A 130 -0.62 -11.69 11.63
CA PHE A 130 -1.23 -13.02 11.79
C PHE A 130 -1.46 -13.43 13.25
N VAL A 131 -1.19 -12.54 14.21
CA VAL A 131 -1.42 -12.81 15.63
C VAL A 131 -2.77 -12.20 16.03
N ASP A 132 -3.82 -12.98 15.82
CA ASP A 132 -5.08 -12.92 16.58
C ASP A 132 -5.09 -14.01 17.67
#